data_AF-A0A8K0NZN0-F1
#
_entry.id   AF-A0A8K0NZN0-F1
#
_cell.length_a   1.000
_cell.length_b   1.000
_cell.length_c   1.000
_cell.angle_alpha   90.00
_cell.angle_beta   90.00
_cell.angle_gamma   90.00
#
_symmetry.space_group_name_H-M   'P 1'
#
loop_
_entity.id
_entity.type
_entity.pdbx_description
1 polymer ?
#
loop_
_entity_poly.entity_id
_entity_poly.type
_entity_poly.pdbx_seq_one_letter_code
_entity_poly.pdbx_strand_id
1 'polypeptide(L)'
;MDLYSNAVGIAVTYPLCGVLIDHYGWSAAFYAPGVIGLLWCISWWLLVFDSPSTHPRITNEEKMYIEKAVSVSLSSKKVAIPWLKIAKSTPVWALVIANLGSLWGFMTVLTYGPTYFKRIHGFNIQA
;
A
#
# COMPACT_ATOMS: atom_id res chain seq x y z
N MET A 1 -8.53 7.43 -0.91
CA MET A 1 -7.78 7.91 0.27
C MET A 1 -6.39 7.28 0.29
N ASP A 2 -6.26 6.02 -0.14
CA ASP A 2 -4.99 5.26 -0.15
C ASP A 2 -3.92 5.81 -1.12
N LEU A 3 -4.33 6.39 -2.26
CA LEU A 3 -3.38 7.00 -3.21
C LEU A 3 -2.66 8.22 -2.62
N TYR A 4 -3.36 9.00 -1.80
CA TYR A 4 -2.80 10.20 -1.17
C TYR A 4 -1.74 9.84 -0.12
N SER A 5 -2.00 8.81 0.69
CA SER A 5 -1.02 8.32 1.68
C SER A 5 0.27 7.85 1.02
N ASN A 6 0.18 7.12 -0.09
CA ASN A 6 1.36 6.66 -0.83
C ASN A 6 2.14 7.84 -1.43
N ALA A 7 1.46 8.76 -2.11
CA ALA A 7 2.11 9.92 -2.73
C ALA A 7 2.81 10.82 -1.70
N VAL A 8 2.19 11.05 -0.53
CA VAL A 8 2.78 11.83 0.56
C VAL A 8 4.01 11.12 1.13
N GLY A 9 3.93 9.80 1.35
CA GLY A 9 5.07 9.01 1.81
C GLY A 9 6.26 9.10 0.86
N ILE A 10 6.01 8.96 -0.44
CA ILE A 10 7.03 9.07 -1.49
C ILE A 10 7.65 10.48 -1.52
N ALA A 11 6.81 11.53 -1.48
CA ALA A 11 7.25 12.91 -1.52
C ALA A 11 8.14 13.31 -0.33
N VAL A 12 7.92 12.71 0.85
CA VAL A 12 8.74 12.95 2.04
C VAL A 12 10.00 12.07 2.04
N THR A 13 9.87 10.81 1.61
CA THR A 13 10.97 9.83 1.70
C THR A 13 12.09 10.13 0.70
N TYR A 14 11.78 10.56 -0.53
CA TYR A 14 12.83 10.80 -1.52
C TYR A 14 13.81 11.93 -1.14
N PRO A 15 13.36 13.13 -0.72
CA PRO A 15 14.27 14.17 -0.25
C PRO A 15 15.04 13.75 1.01
N LEU A 16 14.38 13.06 1.94
CA LEU A 16 15.01 12.57 3.16
C LEU A 16 16.16 11.62 2.84
N CYS A 17 15.92 10.64 1.96
CA CYS A 17 16.96 9.73 1.46
C CYS A 17 18.09 10.48 0.75
N GLY A 18 17.79 11.50 -0.05
CA GLY A 18 18.80 12.34 -0.70
C GLY A 18 19.76 12.99 0.29
N VAL A 19 19.23 13.62 1.34
CA VAL A 19 20.03 14.26 2.40
C VAL A 19 20.83 13.22 3.21
N LEU A 20 20.24 12.06 3.48
CA LEU A 20 20.92 10.95 4.17
C LEU A 20 22.11 10.40 3.38
N ILE A 21 21.97 10.28 2.05
CA ILE A 21 23.04 9.79 1.18
C ILE A 21 24.20 10.80 1.11
N ASP A 22 23.89 12.08 1.01
CA ASP A 22 24.90 13.15 0.92
C ASP A 22 25.77 13.25 2.19
N HIS A 23 25.15 13.12 3.37
CA HIS A 23 25.86 13.24 4.65
C HIS A 23 26.46 11.93 5.18
N TYR A 24 25.78 10.80 5.01
CA TYR A 24 26.13 9.53 5.67
C TYR A 24 26.40 8.39 4.68
N GLY A 25 26.36 8.66 3.38
CA GLY A 25 26.60 7.70 2.32
C GLY A 25 25.39 6.81 2.01
N TRP A 26 25.52 6.04 0.93
CA TRP A 26 24.45 5.19 0.37
C TRP A 26 23.86 4.20 1.38
N SER A 27 24.69 3.66 2.29
CA SER A 27 24.25 2.69 3.29
C SER A 27 23.20 3.26 4.27
N ALA A 28 23.27 4.55 4.58
CA ALA A 28 22.33 5.20 5.51
C ALA A 28 20.90 5.23 4.97
N ALA A 29 20.72 5.30 3.64
CA ALA A 29 19.40 5.25 3.00
C ALA A 29 18.68 3.91 3.17
N PHE A 30 19.39 2.82 3.51
CA PHE A 30 18.78 1.53 3.81
C PHE A 30 18.51 1.38 5.31
N TYR A 31 19.46 1.80 6.14
CA TYR A 31 19.33 1.65 7.59
C TYR A 31 18.25 2.58 8.18
N ALA A 32 18.16 3.83 7.73
CA ALA A 32 17.20 4.79 8.30
C ALA A 32 15.73 4.37 8.14
N PRO A 33 15.19 4.15 6.91
CA PRO A 33 13.82 3.66 6.75
C PRO A 33 13.62 2.25 7.32
N GLY A 34 14.66 1.41 7.32
CA GLY A 34 14.60 0.08 7.95
C GLY A 34 14.36 0.13 9.46
N VAL A 35 15.08 1.00 10.18
CA VAL A 35 14.89 1.18 11.63
C VAL A 35 13.54 1.81 11.94
N ILE A 36 13.12 2.81 11.16
CA ILE A 36 11.79 3.43 11.32
C ILE A 36 10.68 2.39 11.10
N GLY A 37 10.82 1.54 10.07
CA GLY A 37 9.89 0.44 9.80
C GLY A 37 9.84 -0.57 10.94
N LEU A 38 10.98 -0.94 11.51
CA LEU A 38 11.02 -1.85 12.67
C LEU A 38 10.35 -1.25 13.90
N LEU A 39 10.61 0.03 14.22
CA LEU A 39 9.94 0.73 15.32
C LEU A 39 8.43 0.79 15.12
N TRP A 40 7.99 1.04 13.88
CA TRP A 40 6.57 1.03 13.53
C TRP A 40 5.95 -0.36 13.68
N CYS A 41 6.62 -1.42 13.21
CA CYS A 41 6.16 -2.80 13.38
C CYS A 41 6.02 -3.19 14.86
N ILE A 42 7.00 -2.82 15.71
CA ILE A 42 6.93 -3.07 17.15
C ILE A 42 5.74 -2.31 17.76
N SER A 43 5.57 -1.04 17.38
CA SER A 43 4.44 -0.22 17.85
C SER A 43 3.11 -0.82 17.44
N TRP A 44 3.00 -1.29 16.19
CA TRP A 44 1.80 -1.96 15.68
C TRP A 44 1.52 -3.25 16.44
N TRP A 45 2.54 -4.04 16.74
CA TRP A 45 2.38 -5.28 17.48
C TRP A 45 1.91 -5.06 18.92
N LEU A 46 2.28 -3.94 19.54
CA LEU A 46 1.83 -3.56 20.88
C LEU A 46 0.44 -2.92 20.91
N LEU A 47 0.04 -2.24 19.83
CA LEU A 47 -1.19 -1.44 19.76
C LEU A 47 -2.35 -2.14 19.08
N VAL A 48 -2.09 -3.08 18.17
CA VAL A 48 -3.09 -3.70 17.31
C VAL A 48 -3.15 -5.19 17.56
N PHE A 49 -4.31 -5.65 18.01
CA PHE A 49 -4.59 -7.06 18.26
C PHE A 49 -5.71 -7.55 17.33
N ASP A 50 -5.43 -8.62 16.57
CA ASP A 50 -6.36 -9.19 15.59
C ASP A 50 -7.60 -9.86 16.20
N SER A 51 -7.59 -10.13 17.52
CA SER A 51 -8.70 -10.82 18.18
C SER A 51 -9.38 -9.93 19.23
N PRO A 52 -10.71 -9.69 19.12
CA PRO A 52 -11.47 -8.96 20.14
C PRO A 52 -11.50 -9.71 21.50
N SER A 53 -11.06 -10.96 21.54
CA SER A 53 -10.93 -11.79 22.76
C SER A 53 -9.66 -11.52 23.57
N THR A 54 -8.63 -10.90 22.98
CA THR A 54 -7.33 -10.62 23.64
C THR A 54 -7.15 -9.15 24.03
N HIS A 55 -8.14 -8.30 23.80
CA HIS A 55 -8.05 -6.87 24.06
C HIS A 55 -8.47 -6.57 25.52
N PRO A 56 -7.56 -6.19 26.44
CA PRO A 56 -7.89 -5.92 27.84
C PRO A 56 -8.68 -4.61 28.05
N ARG A 57 -9.00 -3.89 26.97
CA ARG A 57 -9.61 -2.54 26.99
C ARG A 57 -10.94 -2.44 26.24
N ILE A 58 -11.49 -3.57 25.76
CA ILE A 58 -12.81 -3.59 25.09
C ILE A 58 -13.92 -3.74 26.14
N THR A 59 -14.93 -2.89 26.02
CA THR A 59 -16.15 -2.95 26.84
C THR A 59 -17.00 -4.13 26.40
N ASN A 60 -17.67 -4.82 27.33
CA ASN A 60 -18.50 -6.00 27.00
C ASN A 60 -19.58 -5.72 25.93
N GLU A 61 -20.04 -4.47 25.83
CA GLU A 61 -21.01 -4.02 24.84
C GLU A 61 -20.46 -4.02 23.40
N GLU A 62 -19.22 -3.54 23.19
CA GLU A 62 -18.57 -3.56 21.87
C GLU A 62 -18.24 -4.99 21.42
N LYS A 63 -17.83 -5.85 22.38
CA LYS A 63 -17.60 -7.27 22.11
C LYS A 63 -18.86 -7.96 21.60
N MET A 64 -20.00 -7.75 22.27
CA MET A 64 -21.29 -8.31 21.84
C MET A 64 -21.76 -7.75 20.49
N TYR A 65 -21.50 -6.47 20.20
CA TYR A 65 -21.81 -5.87 18.90
C TYR A 65 -21.00 -6.51 17.76
N ILE A 66 -19.68 -6.66 17.95
CA ILE A 66 -18.78 -7.29 16.98
C ILE A 66 -19.13 -8.77 16.79
N GLU A 67 -19.36 -9.51 17.88
CA GLU A 67 -19.74 -10.93 17.79
C GLU A 67 -21.08 -11.12 17.06
N LYS A 68 -22.08 -10.25 17.30
CA LYS A 68 -23.33 -10.27 16.52
C LYS A 68 -23.09 -9.93 15.06
N ALA A 69 -22.35 -8.88 14.74
CA ALA A 69 -22.06 -8.48 13.36
C ALA A 69 -21.26 -9.55 12.59
N VAL A 70 -20.28 -10.18 13.24
CA VAL A 70 -19.46 -11.25 12.65
C VAL A 70 -20.24 -12.56 12.55
N SER A 71 -21.09 -12.90 13.52
CA SER A 71 -21.93 -14.10 13.45
C SER A 71 -22.96 -14.04 12.31
N VAL A 72 -23.49 -12.87 11.98
CA VAL A 72 -24.35 -12.67 10.79
C VAL A 72 -23.55 -12.90 9.49
N SER A 73 -22.27 -12.51 9.45
CA SER A 73 -21.36 -12.78 8.32
C SER A 73 -20.98 -14.26 8.20
N LEU A 74 -20.76 -14.96 9.31
CA LEU A 74 -20.34 -16.38 9.34
C LEU A 74 -21.52 -17.37 9.30
N SER A 75 -22.75 -16.91 9.52
CA SER A 75 -23.96 -17.71 9.29
C SER A 75 -24.24 -17.95 7.80
N SER A 76 -23.50 -17.30 6.91
CA SER A 76 -23.36 -17.76 5.53
C SER A 76 -22.45 -18.99 5.55
N LYS A 77 -23.01 -20.17 5.29
CA LYS A 77 -22.30 -21.46 5.15
C LYS A 77 -20.92 -21.24 4.53
N LYS A 78 -19.90 -22.02 4.92
CA LYS A 78 -18.62 -22.13 4.20
C LYS A 78 -18.88 -22.57 2.75
N VAL A 79 -19.26 -21.64 1.89
CA VAL A 79 -19.44 -21.85 0.46
C VAL A 79 -18.05 -21.83 -0.13
N ALA A 80 -17.65 -22.91 -0.80
CA ALA A 80 -16.41 -22.94 -1.55
C ALA A 80 -16.41 -21.76 -2.53
N ILE A 81 -15.45 -20.85 -2.38
CA ILE A 81 -15.32 -19.65 -3.22
C ILE A 81 -15.21 -20.14 -4.67
N PRO A 82 -16.14 -19.78 -5.57
CA PRO A 82 -16.16 -20.31 -6.92
C PRO A 82 -15.16 -19.55 -7.80
N TRP A 83 -13.87 -19.79 -7.60
CA TRP A 83 -12.75 -19.14 -8.29
C TRP A 83 -12.90 -19.14 -9.81
N LEU A 84 -13.32 -20.26 -10.43
CA LEU A 84 -13.55 -20.33 -11.87
C LEU A 84 -14.68 -19.42 -12.35
N LYS A 85 -15.75 -19.24 -11.55
CA LYS A 85 -16.87 -18.36 -11.92
C LYS A 85 -16.47 -16.89 -11.84
N ILE A 86 -15.62 -16.54 -10.86
CA ILE A 86 -15.05 -15.19 -10.73
C ILE A 86 -14.10 -14.92 -11.90
N ALA A 87 -13.19 -15.85 -12.19
CA ALA A 87 -12.22 -15.72 -13.28
C ALA A 87 -12.86 -15.69 -14.67
N LYS A 88 -14.04 -16.31 -14.88
CA LYS A 88 -14.76 -16.26 -16.16
C LYS A 88 -15.74 -15.07 -16.26
N SER A 89 -15.85 -14.25 -15.22
CA SER A 89 -16.77 -13.11 -15.23
C SER A 89 -16.22 -11.95 -16.07
N THR A 90 -17.09 -11.36 -16.91
CA THR A 90 -16.74 -10.20 -17.75
C THR A 90 -16.31 -8.96 -16.96
N PRO A 91 -16.87 -8.63 -15.79
CA PRO A 91 -16.44 -7.46 -15.02
C PRO A 91 -15.01 -7.60 -14.49
N VAL A 92 -14.57 -8.81 -14.14
CA VAL A 92 -13.21 -9.06 -13.66
C VAL A 92 -12.19 -8.81 -14.77
N TRP A 93 -12.44 -9.30 -15.98
CA TRP A 93 -11.55 -9.04 -17.12
C TRP A 93 -11.56 -7.57 -17.54
N ALA A 94 -12.72 -6.90 -17.51
CA ALA A 94 -12.78 -5.46 -17.77
C ALA A 94 -11.93 -4.67 -16.76
N LEU A 95 -11.99 -5.02 -15.47
CA LEU A 95 -11.17 -4.40 -14.44
C LEU A 95 -9.68 -4.70 -14.63
N VAL A 96 -9.31 -5.94 -14.97
CA VAL A 96 -7.91 -6.34 -15.22
C VAL A 96 -7.35 -5.54 -16.40
N ILE A 97 -8.07 -5.47 -17.52
CA ILE A 97 -7.63 -4.73 -18.71
C ILE A 97 -7.55 -3.23 -18.41
N ALA A 98 -8.53 -2.66 -17.71
CA ALA A 98 -8.50 -1.25 -17.31
C ALA A 98 -7.29 -0.94 -16.41
N ASN A 99 -7.00 -1.81 -15.44
CA ASN A 99 -5.87 -1.65 -14.53
C ASN A 99 -4.52 -1.84 -15.25
N LEU A 100 -4.43 -2.79 -16.17
CA LEU A 100 -3.25 -2.98 -17.02
C LEU A 100 -3.01 -1.78 -17.93
N GLY A 101 -4.06 -1.25 -18.56
CA GLY A 101 -3.97 -0.04 -19.39
C GLY A 101 -3.55 1.18 -18.58
N SER A 102 -4.09 1.33 -17.36
CA SER A 102 -3.71 2.40 -16.43
C SER A 102 -2.24 2.29 -16.02
N LEU A 103 -1.78 1.09 -15.61
CA LEU A 103 -0.40 0.86 -15.20
C LEU A 103 0.57 1.06 -16.36
N TRP A 104 0.23 0.56 -17.55
CA TRP A 104 1.05 0.71 -18.75
C TRP A 104 1.18 2.17 -19.18
N GLY A 105 0.07 2.92 -19.19
CA GLY A 105 0.08 4.35 -19.50
C GLY A 105 0.92 5.14 -18.51
N PHE A 106 0.73 4.90 -17.21
CA PHE A 106 1.50 5.55 -16.15
C PHE A 106 3.00 5.24 -16.24
N MET A 107 3.38 3.96 -16.41
CA MET A 107 4.78 3.54 -16.52
C MET A 107 5.45 4.07 -17.79
N THR A 108 4.71 4.17 -18.90
CA THR A 108 5.20 4.73 -20.16
C THR A 108 5.55 6.21 -19.99
N VAL A 109 4.66 7.00 -19.38
CA VAL A 109 4.91 8.42 -19.10
C VAL A 109 6.08 8.57 -18.13
N LEU A 110 6.15 7.74 -17.08
CA LEU A 110 7.23 7.81 -16.09
C LEU A 110 8.61 7.47 -16.70
N THR A 111 8.68 6.44 -17.55
CA THR A 111 9.94 5.95 -18.13
C THR A 111 10.42 6.84 -19.28
N TYR A 112 9.51 7.20 -20.19
CA TYR A 112 9.86 7.95 -21.39
C TYR A 112 9.72 9.46 -21.22
N GLY A 113 9.02 9.93 -20.19
CA GLY A 113 8.87 11.35 -19.88
C GLY A 113 10.20 12.09 -19.80
N PRO A 114 11.17 11.65 -18.97
CA PRO A 114 12.48 12.29 -18.88
C PRO A 114 13.23 12.32 -20.22
N THR A 115 13.13 11.23 -20.99
CA THR A 115 13.76 11.12 -22.32
C THR A 115 13.11 12.06 -23.34
N TYR A 116 11.80 12.22 -23.29
CA TYR A 116 11.03 13.12 -24.17
C TYR A 116 11.41 14.59 -23.92
N PHE A 117 11.42 15.03 -22.65
CA PHE A 117 11.83 16.40 -22.29
C PHE A 117 13.30 16.68 -22.65
N LYS A 118 14.19 15.71 -22.44
CA LYS A 118 15.60 15.85 -22.82
C LYS A 118 15.81 15.96 -24.33
N ARG A 119 15.09 15.18 -25.13
CA ARG A 119 15.31 15.09 -26.59
C ARG A 119 14.65 16.22 -27.38
N ILE A 120 13.49 16.70 -26.94
CA ILE A 120 12.70 17.69 -27.71
C ILE A 120 12.86 19.11 -27.15
N HIS A 121 12.93 19.25 -25.82
CA HIS A 121 13.02 20.57 -25.18
C HIS A 121 14.45 20.96 -24.76
N GLY A 122 15.44 20.08 -24.95
CA GLY A 122 16.85 20.35 -24.61
C GLY A 122 17.12 20.55 -23.12
N PHE A 123 16.12 20.37 -22.26
CA PHE A 123 16.26 20.48 -20.80
C PHE A 123 16.97 19.24 -20.27
N ASN A 124 18.21 19.41 -19.83
CA ASN A 124 19.00 18.36 -19.19
C ASN A 124 18.60 18.29 -17.71
N ILE A 125 17.48 17.63 -17.42
CA ILE A 125 17.07 17.34 -16.05
C ILE A 125 17.98 16.22 -15.55
N GLN A 126 19.15 16.60 -15.04
CA GLN A 126 19.95 15.70 -14.20
C GLN A 126 19.20 15.58 -12.88
N ALA A 127 18.64 14.38 -12.65
CA ALA A 127 18.15 13.96 -11.35
C ALA A 127 19.33 13.75 -10.39
#